data_AF-A0A941JDD5-F1
#
_entry.id   AF-A0A941JDD5-F1
#
_cell.length_a   1.000
_cell.length_b   1.000
_cell.length_c   1.000
_cell.angle_alpha   90.00
_cell.angle_beta   90.00
_cell.angle_gamma   90.00
#
_symmetry.space_group_name_H-M   'P 1'
#
loop_
_entity.id
_entity.type
_entity.pdbx_description
1 polymer ?
#
loop_
_entity_poly.entity_id
_entity_poly.type
_entity_poly.pdbx_seq_one_letter_code
_entity_poly.pdbx_strand_id
1 'polypeptide(L)'
;MELMVVNDVLLTNGGQTILTGPLLLTGFSLKSEIEQSFGTHVSILSIDGERLLVPVKGTWVSQAMSGVWQVSLAIDCPGELDGVALESLVINDL
;
A
#
# COMPACT_ATOMS: atom_id res chain seq x y z
N MET A 1 9.81 -6.93 -3.46
CA MET A 1 10.18 -5.63 -4.10
C MET A 1 9.44 -4.49 -3.42
N GLU A 2 10.09 -3.36 -3.13
CA GLU A 2 9.44 -2.21 -2.46
C GLU A 2 8.51 -1.47 -3.43
N LEU A 3 7.22 -1.40 -3.12
CA LEU A 3 6.17 -0.85 -3.99
C LEU A 3 5.91 0.63 -3.69
N MET A 4 5.60 0.96 -2.43
CA MET A 4 5.22 2.31 -2.01
C MET A 4 5.56 2.54 -0.53
N VAL A 5 5.82 3.81 -0.18
CA VAL A 5 5.80 4.27 1.21
C VAL A 5 4.37 4.62 1.58
N VAL A 6 3.94 4.20 2.78
CA VAL A 6 2.66 4.58 3.37
C VAL A 6 2.86 5.92 4.07
N ASN A 7 2.23 6.97 3.55
CA ASN A 7 2.26 8.31 4.15
C ASN A 7 1.01 8.63 4.96
N ASP A 8 -0.08 7.90 4.72
CA ASP A 8 -1.36 8.09 5.39
C ASP A 8 -2.07 6.75 5.60
N VAL A 9 -2.76 6.63 6.73
CA VAL A 9 -3.47 5.41 7.15
C VAL A 9 -4.86 5.81 7.63
N LEU A 10 -5.88 5.33 6.92
CA LEU A 10 -7.27 5.56 7.27
C LEU A 10 -7.95 4.26 7.69
N LEU A 11 -8.42 4.21 8.93
CA LEU A 11 -9.28 3.15 9.44
C LEU A 11 -10.72 3.42 9.03
N THR A 12 -11.32 2.50 8.28
CA THR A 12 -12.73 2.62 7.87
C THR A 12 -13.64 1.91 8.88
N ASN A 13 -14.87 2.40 9.02
CA ASN A 13 -15.88 1.83 9.91
C ASN A 13 -16.26 0.36 9.59
N GLY A 14 -15.81 -0.18 8.45
CA GLY A 14 -16.04 -1.56 8.01
C GLY A 14 -14.91 -2.54 8.34
N GLY A 15 -13.92 -2.14 9.13
CA GLY A 15 -12.77 -2.97 9.48
C GLY A 15 -11.68 -3.03 8.39
N GLN A 16 -11.83 -2.29 7.29
CA GLN A 16 -10.78 -2.15 6.29
C GLN A 16 -9.85 -1.00 6.66
N THR A 17 -8.56 -1.18 6.39
CA THR A 17 -7.57 -0.12 6.47
C THR A 17 -7.20 0.34 5.08
N ILE A 18 -7.13 1.65 4.86
CA ILE A 18 -6.67 2.24 3.61
C ILE A 18 -5.27 2.81 3.84
N LEU A 19 -4.28 2.30 3.12
CA LEU A 19 -2.91 2.79 3.11
C LEU A 19 -2.69 3.66 1.89
N THR A 20 -2.23 4.89 2.06
CA THR A 20 -2.01 5.81 0.93
C THR A 20 -0.58 6.31 0.89
N GLY A 21 -0.01 6.41 -0.32
CA GLY A 21 1.27 7.08 -0.52
C GLY A 21 1.85 6.89 -1.93
N PRO A 22 3.06 7.43 -2.14
CA PRO A 22 3.70 7.44 -3.45
C PRO A 22 4.23 6.06 -3.84
N LEU A 23 4.05 5.71 -5.11
CA LEU A 23 4.73 4.56 -5.72
C LEU A 23 6.23 4.86 -5.82
N LEU A 24 7.06 3.93 -5.34
CA LEU A 24 8.52 4.03 -5.41
C LEU A 24 9.10 3.45 -6.70
N LEU A 25 8.38 2.54 -7.33
CA LEU A 25 8.86 1.85 -8.52
C LEU A 25 8.87 2.75 -9.75
N THR A 26 9.97 2.66 -10.47
CA THR A 26 10.17 3.32 -11.76
C THR A 26 9.99 2.29 -12.88
N GLY A 27 9.43 2.72 -14.01
CA GLY A 27 9.25 1.84 -15.19
C GLY A 27 7.80 1.46 -15.50
N PHE A 28 6.83 1.84 -14.67
CA PHE A 28 5.42 1.74 -15.03
C PHE A 28 5.00 2.91 -15.91
N SER A 29 4.38 2.60 -17.04
CA SER A 29 3.85 3.60 -17.98
C SER A 29 2.33 3.69 -17.90
N LEU A 30 1.67 2.62 -17.44
CA LEU A 30 0.22 2.52 -17.38
C LEU A 30 -0.26 2.24 -15.97
N LYS A 31 -1.39 2.86 -15.62
CA LYS A 31 -2.11 2.63 -14.36
C LYS A 31 -2.39 1.15 -14.09
N SER A 32 -2.79 0.40 -15.12
CA SER A 32 -3.13 -1.01 -15.01
C SER A 32 -1.94 -1.90 -14.62
N GLU A 33 -0.73 -1.53 -15.03
CA GLU A 33 0.49 -2.27 -14.67
C GLU A 33 0.78 -2.12 -13.17
N ILE A 34 0.56 -0.90 -12.64
CA ILE A 34 0.68 -0.61 -11.21
C ILE A 34 -0.35 -1.42 -10.43
N GLU A 35 -1.62 -1.40 -10.82
CA GLU A 35 -2.69 -2.16 -10.16
C GLU A 35 -2.39 -3.67 -10.10
N GLN A 36 -1.87 -4.23 -11.19
CA GLN A 36 -1.47 -5.66 -11.26
C GLN A 36 -0.27 -5.98 -10.35
N SER A 37 0.62 -5.01 -10.13
CA SER A 37 1.84 -5.22 -9.31
C SER A 37 1.57 -5.39 -7.82
N PHE A 38 0.40 -4.99 -7.31
CA PHE A 38 0.02 -5.21 -5.90
C PHE A 38 -0.54 -6.62 -5.64
N GLY A 39 -0.90 -7.36 -6.68
CA GLY A 39 -1.38 -8.74 -6.56
C GLY A 39 -2.63 -8.89 -5.68
N THR A 40 -2.80 -10.08 -5.09
CA THR A 40 -3.90 -10.38 -4.15
C THR A 40 -3.50 -10.16 -2.69
N HIS A 41 -2.20 -10.07 -2.41
CA HIS A 41 -1.63 -9.88 -1.09
C HIS A 41 -0.39 -9.00 -1.19
N VAL A 42 -0.11 -8.27 -0.12
CA VAL A 42 1.11 -7.49 0.04
C VAL A 42 1.68 -7.69 1.42
N SER A 43 3.01 -7.59 1.52
CA SER A 43 3.68 -7.51 2.81
C SER A 43 3.80 -6.05 3.24
N ILE A 44 3.41 -5.73 4.46
CA ILE A 44 3.58 -4.41 5.07
C ILE A 44 4.69 -4.52 6.09
N LEU A 45 5.68 -3.65 5.98
CA LEU A 45 6.76 -3.50 6.95
C LEU A 45 6.41 -2.36 7.91
N SER A 46 6.28 -2.67 9.20
CA SER A 46 6.10 -1.70 10.27
C SER A 46 7.39 -0.97 10.60
N ILE A 47 7.29 0.12 11.37
CA ILE A 47 8.45 0.86 11.90
C ILE A 47 9.32 0.00 12.84
N ASP A 48 8.71 -0.98 13.52
CA ASP A 48 9.40 -1.93 14.39
C ASP A 48 10.11 -3.06 13.60
N GLY A 49 9.99 -3.04 12.27
CA GLY A 49 10.61 -4.02 11.38
C GLY A 49 9.81 -5.31 11.24
N GLU A 50 8.59 -5.37 11.77
CA GLU A 50 7.70 -6.52 11.60
C GLU A 50 7.09 -6.53 10.21
N ARG A 51 7.01 -7.71 9.60
CA ARG A 51 6.37 -7.92 8.30
C ARG A 51 5.05 -8.64 8.47
N LEU A 52 3.99 -8.02 7.97
CA LEU A 52 2.65 -8.59 7.97
C LEU A 52 2.18 -8.83 6.54
N LEU A 53 1.83 -10.07 6.22
CA LEU A 53 1.20 -10.40 4.94
C LEU A 53 -0.30 -10.15 5.04
N VAL A 54 -0.82 -9.24 4.23
CA VAL A 54 -2.24 -8.87 4.25
C VAL A 54 -2.90 -9.03 2.89
N PRO A 55 -4.18 -9.45 2.85
CA PRO A 55 -4.95 -9.49 1.62
C PRO A 55 -5.30 -8.07 1.14
N VAL A 56 -5.07 -7.84 -0.16
CA VAL A 56 -5.49 -6.62 -0.84
C VAL A 56 -6.96 -6.77 -1.26
N LYS A 57 -7.80 -5.83 -0.84
CA LYS A 57 -9.23 -5.78 -1.20
C LYS A 57 -9.51 -4.83 -2.35
N GLY A 58 -8.64 -3.83 -2.54
CA GLY A 58 -8.75 -2.89 -3.63
C GLY A 58 -7.50 -2.04 -3.74
N THR A 59 -7.20 -1.66 -4.98
CA THR A 59 -6.10 -0.76 -5.30
C THR A 59 -6.67 0.41 -6.07
N TRP A 60 -6.36 1.61 -5.64
CA TRP A 60 -6.69 2.83 -6.36
C TRP A 60 -5.42 3.57 -6.71
N VAL A 61 -5.24 3.83 -8.00
CA VAL A 61 -4.05 4.52 -8.50
C VAL A 61 -4.48 5.83 -9.15
N SER A 62 -3.78 6.90 -8.77
CA SER A 62 -3.93 8.23 -9.35
C SER A 62 -2.55 8.84 -9.61
N GLN A 63 -2.46 9.81 -10.50
CA GLN A 63 -1.21 10.51 -10.77
C GLN A 63 -1.30 11.94 -10.21
N ALA A 64 -0.33 12.31 -9.39
CA ALA A 64 -0.21 13.68 -8.90
C ALA A 64 0.23 14.61 -10.04
N MET A 65 0.02 15.93 -9.88
CA MET A 65 0.48 16.93 -10.85
C MET A 65 2.00 16.90 -11.07
N SER A 66 2.78 16.40 -10.11
CA SER A 66 4.22 16.17 -10.24
C SER A 66 4.59 15.01 -11.15
N GLY A 67 3.61 14.25 -11.65
CA GLY A 67 3.82 13.01 -12.41
C GLY A 67 4.04 11.77 -11.54
N VAL A 68 4.19 11.94 -10.21
CA VAL A 68 4.34 10.84 -9.26
C VAL A 68 3.02 10.08 -9.12
N TRP A 69 3.08 8.75 -9.21
CA TRP A 69 1.93 7.89 -8.95
C TRP A 69 1.64 7.84 -7.45
N GLN A 70 0.39 8.12 -7.09
CA GLN A 70 -0.16 7.96 -5.74
C GLN A 70 -1.06 6.74 -5.74
N VAL A 71 -0.86 5.88 -4.75
CA VAL A 71 -1.60 4.64 -4.59
C VAL A 71 -2.30 4.63 -3.25
N SER A 72 -3.56 4.23 -3.25
CA SER A 72 -4.32 3.88 -2.06
C SER A 72 -4.65 2.39 -2.12
N LEU A 73 -4.31 1.65 -1.08
CA LEU A 73 -4.57 0.22 -0.93
C LEU A 73 -5.57 0.00 0.18
N ALA A 74 -6.70 -0.62 -0.14
CA ALA A 74 -7.61 -1.17 0.85
C ALA A 74 -7.15 -2.58 1.23
N ILE A 75 -6.91 -2.82 2.51
CA ILE A 75 -6.46 -4.10 3.05
C ILE A 75 -7.40 -4.57 4.16
N ASP A 76 -7.45 -5.89 4.35
CA ASP A 76 -8.03 -6.51 5.55
C ASP A 76 -6.90 -6.74 6.54
N CYS A 77 -6.82 -5.91 7.57
CA CYS A 77 -5.81 -6.09 8.60
C CYS A 77 -6.48 -6.60 9.88
N PRO A 78 -6.08 -7.78 10.39
CA PRO A 78 -6.65 -8.31 11.63
C PRO A 78 -6.05 -7.55 12.84
N GLY A 79 -6.71 -6.48 13.29
CA GLY A 79 -6.40 -5.80 14.57
C GLY A 79 -6.30 -4.27 14.48
N GLU A 80 -6.32 -3.61 15.64
CA GLU A 80 -5.92 -2.19 15.77
C GLU A 80 -4.45 -2.08 15.37
N LEU A 81 -4.19 -1.36 14.27
CA LEU A 81 -2.86 -1.12 13.74
C LEU A 81 -2.12 -0.08 14.59
N ASP A 82 -1.73 -0.46 15.80
CA ASP A 82 -0.73 0.30 16.57
C ASP A 82 0.67 0.26 15.91
N GLY A 83 0.86 -0.56 14.85
CA GLY A 83 2.16 -0.80 14.23
C GLY A 83 2.35 -0.32 12.78
N VAL A 84 1.29 -0.05 12.00
CA VAL A 84 1.45 0.51 10.63
C VAL A 84 1.54 2.02 10.75
N ALA A 85 2.70 2.49 11.22
CA ALA A 85 3.01 3.91 11.30
C ALA A 85 2.98 4.55 9.89
N LEU A 86 2.85 5.87 9.84
CA LEU A 86 2.91 6.73 8.63
C LEU A 86 4.27 6.66 7.87
N GLU A 87 5.15 5.72 8.23
CA GLU A 87 6.44 5.46 7.59
C GLU A 87 6.58 3.97 7.19
N SER A 88 5.47 3.25 7.09
CA SER A 88 5.49 1.83 6.70
C SER A 88 5.74 1.66 5.21
N LEU A 89 6.22 0.48 4.80
CA LEU A 89 6.53 0.17 3.41
C LEU A 89 5.69 -1.02 2.91
N VAL A 90 5.12 -0.90 1.71
CA VAL A 90 4.42 -2.00 1.05
C VAL A 90 5.38 -2.72 0.12
N ILE A 91 5.42 -4.04 0.21
CA ILE A 91 6.32 -4.92 -0.53
C ILE A 91 5.49 -5.97 -1.27
N ASN A 92 5.83 -6.21 -2.54
CA ASN A 92 5.30 -7.34 -3.28
C ASN A 92 6.05 -8.63 -2.91
N ASP A 93 5.30 -9.69 -2.61
CA ASP A 93 5.77 -11.02 -2.24
C ASP A 93 5.93 -11.98 -3.44
N LEU A 94 5.74 -11.51 -4.69
CA LEU A 94 6.06 -12.27 -5.92
C LEU A 94 7.54 -12.67 -6.02
#